data_AF-A0A165WS37-F1
#
_entry.id   AF-A0A165WS37-F1
#
_cell.length_a   1.000
_cell.length_b   1.000
_cell.length_c   1.000
_cell.angle_alpha   90.00
_cell.angle_beta   90.00
_cell.angle_gamma   90.00
#
_symmetry.space_group_name_H-M   'P 1'
#
loop_
_entity.id
_entity.type
_entity.pdbx_description
1 polymer ?
#
loop_
_entity_poly.entity_id
_entity_poly.type
_entity_poly.pdbx_seq_one_letter_code
_entity_poly.pdbx_strand_id
1 'polypeptide(L)'
;MAVFAALLLLTLLVGLWRVLLGPGRVDRLLAVQLFGTTGTALLLVLAQWQGAPALRDAALVLALLAAIVSAALVQLLRRSRHE
;
A
#
# COMPACT_ATOMS: atom_id res chain seq x y z
N MET A 1 -5.39 7.45 -19.27
CA MET A 1 -4.22 7.38 -18.36
C MET A 1 -4.35 8.34 -17.19
N ALA A 2 -4.48 9.66 -17.41
CA ALA A 2 -4.60 10.65 -16.32
C ALA A 2 -5.76 10.41 -15.34
N VAL A 3 -6.92 9.94 -15.83
CA VAL A 3 -8.09 9.63 -14.99
C VAL A 3 -7.81 8.48 -14.02
N PHE A 4 -7.08 7.44 -14.44
CA PHE A 4 -6.70 6.33 -13.56
C PHE A 4 -5.68 6.76 -12.51
N ALA A 5 -4.72 7.60 -12.87
CA ALA A 5 -3.76 8.15 -11.92
C ALA A 5 -4.46 9.04 -10.87
N ALA A 6 -5.40 9.88 -11.29
CA ALA A 6 -6.19 10.72 -10.39
C ALA A 6 -7.07 9.88 -9.45
N LEU A 7 -7.75 8.85 -9.96
CA LEU A 7 -8.54 7.92 -9.14
C LEU A 7 -7.68 7.14 -8.14
N LEU A 8 -6.50 6.67 -8.55
CA LEU A 8 -5.56 5.99 -7.66
C LEU A 8 -5.02 6.92 -6.58
N LEU A 9 -4.69 8.17 -6.93
CA LEU A 9 -4.29 9.20 -5.97
C LEU A 9 -5.40 9.50 -4.97
N LEU A 10 -6.64 9.66 -5.44
CA LEU A 10 -7.79 9.92 -4.58
C LEU A 10 -8.04 8.74 -3.64
N THR A 11 -7.95 7.51 -4.16
CA THR A 11 -8.08 6.28 -3.37
C THR A 11 -6.98 6.17 -2.32
N LEU A 12 -5.73 6.55 -2.68
CA LEU A 12 -4.60 6.58 -1.77
C LEU A 12 -4.80 7.62 -0.66
N LEU A 13 -5.25 8.83 -0.99
CA LEU A 13 -5.54 9.91 -0.05
C LEU A 13 -6.66 9.54 0.93
N VAL A 14 -7.78 9.00 0.41
CA VAL A 14 -8.90 8.54 1.24
C VAL A 14 -8.48 7.36 2.11
N GLY A 15 -7.68 6.44 1.57
CA GLY A 15 -7.09 5.33 2.31
C GLY A 15 -6.21 5.82 3.46
N LEU A 16 -5.25 6.71 3.17
CA LEU A 16 -4.34 7.26 4.17
C LEU A 16 -5.07 8.04 5.27
N TRP A 17 -6.08 8.83 4.87
CA TRP A 17 -6.95 9.55 5.81
C TRP A 17 -7.67 8.59 6.75
N ARG A 18 -8.31 7.56 6.19
CA ARG A 18 -9.06 6.56 6.97
C ARG A 18 -8.16 5.80 7.94
N VAL A 19 -6.93 5.51 7.53
CA VAL A 19 -5.91 4.83 8.35
C VAL A 19 -5.43 5.68 9.52
N LEU A 20 -5.23 6.99 9.30
CA LEU A 20 -4.84 7.93 10.35
C LEU A 20 -5.93 8.08 11.42
N LEU A 21 -7.21 7.92 11.05
CA LEU A 21 -8.34 7.97 11.97
C LEU A 21 -8.64 6.64 12.68
N GLY A 22 -8.01 5.53 12.27
CA GLY A 22 -8.27 4.19 12.77
C GLY A 22 -7.34 3.76 13.91
N PRO A 23 -7.77 3.78 15.20
CA PRO A 23 -6.93 3.34 16.33
C PRO A 23 -6.79 1.80 16.41
N GLY A 24 -7.53 1.05 15.59
CA GLY A 24 -7.63 -0.41 15.69
C GLY A 24 -6.43 -1.16 15.11
N ARG A 25 -5.99 -2.22 15.82
CA ARG A 25 -4.96 -3.18 15.36
C ARG A 25 -5.26 -3.76 13.96
N VAL A 26 -6.52 -4.08 13.68
CA VAL A 26 -6.99 -4.59 12.39
C VAL A 26 -6.98 -3.50 11.31
N ASP A 27 -7.24 -2.25 11.68
CA ASP A 27 -7.27 -1.13 10.74
C ASP A 27 -5.87 -0.80 10.21
N ARG A 28 -4.83 -0.97 11.03
CA ARG A 28 -3.42 -0.91 10.60
C ARG A 28 -3.03 -2.01 9.60
N LEU A 29 -3.60 -3.22 9.71
CA LEU A 29 -3.35 -4.27 8.72
C LEU A 29 -4.00 -3.93 7.37
N LEU A 30 -5.26 -3.48 7.42
CA LEU A 30 -5.99 -3.02 6.24
C LEU A 30 -5.29 -1.82 5.60
N ALA A 31 -4.75 -0.91 6.40
CA ALA A 31 -3.96 0.23 5.97
C ALA A 31 -2.77 -0.16 5.11
N VAL A 32 -1.92 -1.03 5.66
CA VAL A 32 -0.67 -1.48 5.02
C VAL A 32 -0.98 -2.20 3.72
N GLN A 33 -1.99 -3.07 3.73
CA GLN A 33 -2.38 -3.81 2.54
C GLN A 33 -2.90 -2.88 1.45
N LEU A 34 -3.78 -1.94 1.80
CA LEU A 34 -4.39 -1.00 0.85
C LEU A 34 -3.33 -0.04 0.29
N PHE A 35 -2.47 0.52 1.13
CA PHE A 35 -1.34 1.34 0.71
C PHE A 35 -0.40 0.57 -0.22
N GLY A 36 -0.05 -0.67 0.15
CA GLY A 36 0.82 -1.53 -0.66
C GLY A 36 0.27 -1.81 -2.05
N THR A 37 -1.01 -2.20 -2.16
CA THR A 37 -1.63 -2.50 -3.45
C THR A 37 -1.89 -1.27 -4.29
N THR A 38 -2.39 -0.18 -3.69
CA THR A 38 -2.72 1.05 -4.42
C THR A 38 -1.46 1.81 -4.83
N GLY A 39 -0.44 1.86 -3.97
CA GLY A 39 0.87 2.43 -4.30
C GLY A 39 1.56 1.65 -5.43
N THR A 40 1.53 0.32 -5.39
CA THR A 40 2.05 -0.52 -6.47
C THR A 40 1.31 -0.27 -7.78
N ALA A 41 -0.03 -0.24 -7.76
CA ALA A 41 -0.85 0.04 -8.93
C ALA A 41 -0.55 1.44 -9.53
N LEU A 42 -0.37 2.45 -8.68
CA LEU A 42 0.00 3.80 -9.11
C LEU A 42 1.37 3.83 -9.81
N LEU A 43 2.36 3.16 -9.24
CA LEU A 43 3.70 3.06 -9.86
C LEU A 43 3.64 2.34 -11.21
N LEU A 44 2.84 1.26 -11.35
CA LEU A 44 2.68 0.56 -12.63
C LEU A 44 2.00 1.41 -13.70
N VAL A 45 0.97 2.19 -13.33
CA VAL A 45 0.31 3.13 -14.26
C VAL A 45 1.27 4.23 -14.69
N LEU A 46 2.05 4.78 -13.77
CA LEU A 46 3.08 5.77 -14.08
C LEU A 46 4.21 5.19 -14.93
N ALA A 47 4.62 3.95 -14.69
CA ALA A 47 5.62 3.25 -15.48
C ALA A 47 5.19 3.08 -16.94
N GLN A 48 3.92 2.74 -17.16
CA GLN A 48 3.36 2.65 -18.50
C GLN A 48 3.29 4.02 -19.19
N TRP A 49 2.91 5.06 -18.44
CA TRP A 49 2.77 6.39 -19.02
C TRP A 49 4.10 7.06 -19.38
N GLN A 50 5.13 6.86 -18.55
CA GLN A 50 6.47 7.41 -18.78
C GLN A 50 7.38 6.50 -19.63
N GLY A 51 6.95 5.27 -19.92
CA GLY A 51 7.79 4.27 -20.60
C GLY A 51 9.02 3.85 -19.79
N ALA A 52 9.10 4.19 -18.51
CA ALA A 52 10.28 3.99 -17.68
C ALA A 52 10.28 2.60 -17.01
N PRO A 53 11.18 1.67 -17.39
CA PRO A 53 11.23 0.34 -16.80
C PRO A 53 11.58 0.36 -15.31
N ALA A 54 12.38 1.34 -14.85
CA ALA A 54 12.75 1.49 -13.44
C ALA A 54 11.55 1.67 -12.49
N LEU A 55 10.44 2.26 -12.96
CA LEU A 55 9.22 2.37 -12.15
C LEU A 55 8.52 1.02 -11.96
N ARG A 56 8.69 0.06 -12.90
CA ARG A 56 8.18 -1.30 -12.73
C ARG A 56 8.97 -2.04 -11.65
N ASP A 57 10.29 -1.87 -11.62
CA ASP A 57 11.13 -2.47 -10.59
C ASP A 57 10.77 -1.92 -9.20
N ALA A 58 10.58 -0.60 -9.09
CA ALA A 58 10.11 0.02 -7.86
C ALA A 58 8.73 -0.49 -7.43
N ALA A 59 7.80 -0.70 -8.38
CA ALA A 59 6.48 -1.28 -8.10
C ALA A 59 6.59 -2.72 -7.56
N LEU A 60 7.44 -3.55 -8.16
CA LEU A 60 7.65 -4.92 -7.72
C LEU A 60 8.27 -4.99 -6.32
N VAL A 61 9.26 -4.14 -6.05
CA VAL A 61 9.87 -4.03 -4.72
C VAL A 61 8.85 -3.56 -3.69
N LEU A 62 8.06 -2.53 -4.01
CA LEU A 62 7.01 -2.03 -3.12
C LEU A 62 5.97 -3.11 -2.81
N ALA A 63 5.56 -3.90 -3.81
CA ALA A 63 4.62 -5.01 -3.63
C ALA A 63 5.18 -6.09 -2.68
N LEU A 64 6.45 -6.46 -2.86
CA LEU A 64 7.15 -7.40 -1.97
C LEU A 64 7.22 -6.85 -0.53
N LEU A 65 7.63 -5.60 -0.36
CA LEU A 65 7.69 -4.95 0.95
C LEU A 65 6.32 -4.90 1.62
N ALA A 66 5.26 -4.57 0.88
CA ALA A 66 3.89 -4.55 1.42
C ALA A 66 3.47 -5.94 1.97
N ALA A 67 3.78 -7.01 1.25
CA ALA A 67 3.51 -8.37 1.71
C ALA A 67 4.29 -8.71 2.99
N ILE A 68 5.58 -8.34 3.04
CA ILE A 68 6.44 -8.56 4.21
C ILE A 68 5.94 -7.77 5.43
N VAL A 69 5.59 -6.49 5.26
CA VAL A 69 5.07 -5.66 6.36
C VAL A 69 3.74 -6.21 6.88
N SER A 70 2.86 -6.66 6.00
CA SER A 70 1.61 -7.32 6.38
C SER A 70 1.87 -8.56 7.26
N ALA A 71 2.79 -9.44 6.83
CA ALA A 71 3.18 -10.61 7.60
C ALA A 71 3.85 -10.25 8.95
N ALA A 72 4.74 -9.27 8.96
CA ALA A 72 5.41 -8.78 10.17
C ALA A 72 4.40 -8.17 11.16
N LEU A 73 3.42 -7.41 10.68
CA LEU A 73 2.38 -6.81 11.50
C LEU A 73 1.47 -7.89 12.10
N VAL A 74 1.11 -8.93 11.34
CA VAL A 74 0.39 -10.10 11.90
C VAL A 74 1.19 -10.76 13.03
N GLN A 75 2.50 -10.94 12.88
CA GLN A 75 3.35 -11.49 13.94
C GLN A 75 3.41 -10.59 15.18
N LEU A 76 3.58 -9.28 15.01
CA LEU A 76 3.58 -8.30 16.09
C LEU A 76 2.26 -8.33 16.87
N LEU A 77 1.14 -8.40 16.15
CA LEU A 77 -0.20 -8.47 16.73
C LEU A 77 -0.44 -9.79 17.47
N ARG A 78 0.14 -10.91 17.01
CA ARG A 78 0.12 -12.18 17.76
C ARG A 78 0.95 -12.11 19.04
N ARG A 79 2.14 -11.48 19.01
CA ARG A 79 3.01 -11.32 20.18
C ARG A 79 2.33 -10.55 21.31
N SER A 80 1.66 -9.44 20.97
CA SER A 80 0.93 -8.58 21.91
C SER A 80 -0.34 -9.18 22.55
N ARG A 81 -0.65 -10.46 22.27
CA ARG A 81 -1.77 -11.20 22.88
C ARG A 81 -1.29 -12.20 23.95
N HIS A 82 0.03 -12.39 24.07
CA HIS A 82 0.66 -13.31 25.02
C HIS A 82 1.40 -12.56 26.15
N GLU A 83 1.33 -11.22 26.17
CA GLU A 83 1.64 -10.38 27.33
C GLU A 83 0.33 -9.94 27.98
#